data_AF-A0A832ZLD7-F1
#
_entry.id   AF-A0A832ZLD7-F1
#
_cell.length_a   1.000
_cell.length_b   1.000
_cell.length_c   1.000
_cell.angle_alpha   90.00
_cell.angle_beta   90.00
_cell.angle_gamma   90.00
#
_symmetry.space_group_name_H-M   'P 1'
#
loop_
_entity.id
_entity.type
_entity.pdbx_description
1 polymer ?
#
loop_
_entity_poly.entity_id
_entity_poly.type
_entity_poly.pdbx_seq_one_letter_code
_entity_poly.pdbx_strand_id
1 'polypeptide(L)' 'MARKDCELCGSHRARWLVEIRDYNKNTTRKVKVCGICKWRYWPSPRKVKPVEIVRVLARIRGSPETRRKPLPQPRVRRR' A
#
# COMPACT_ATOMS: atom_id res chain seq x y z
N MET A 1 10.58 -10.22 18.23
CA MET A 1 10.04 -10.59 16.90
C MET A 1 9.12 -9.48 16.39
N ALA A 2 9.21 -9.13 15.11
CA ALA A 2 8.35 -8.14 14.48
C ALA A 2 6.86 -8.51 14.51
N ARG A 3 5.96 -7.69 15.06
CA ARG A 3 4.50 -7.94 14.96
C ARG A 3 4.07 -7.99 13.49
N LYS A 4 3.48 -9.12 13.08
CA LYS A 4 2.79 -9.31 11.81
C LYS A 4 1.36 -8.81 11.99
N ASP A 5 1.05 -7.68 11.37
CA ASP A 5 -0.16 -6.88 11.63
C ASP A 5 -0.96 -6.56 10.37
N CYS A 6 -0.73 -7.30 9.28
CA CYS A 6 -1.60 -7.24 8.11
C CYS A 6 -2.95 -7.89 8.42
N GLU A 7 -4.02 -7.11 8.37
CA GLU A 7 -5.39 -7.58 8.67
C GLU A 7 -5.97 -8.50 7.60
N LEU A 8 -5.32 -8.61 6.43
CA LEU A 8 -5.76 -9.48 5.34
C LEU A 8 -5.09 -10.85 5.32
N CYS A 9 -3.81 -10.94 5.71
CA CYS A 9 -3.09 -12.22 5.66
C CYS A 9 -2.54 -12.69 7.00
N GLY A 10 -2.47 -11.84 8.02
CA GLY A 10 -1.89 -12.19 9.34
C GLY A 10 -0.38 -12.52 9.33
N SER A 11 0.22 -12.78 8.17
CA SER A 11 1.57 -13.31 8.04
C SER A 11 2.66 -12.25 7.82
N HIS A 12 2.27 -11.06 7.36
CA HIS A 12 3.20 -9.99 6.97
C HIS A 12 3.00 -8.73 7.80
N ARG A 13 4.01 -7.85 7.81
CA ARG A 13 3.92 -6.49 8.34
C ARG A 13 3.03 -5.63 7.45
N ALA A 14 2.08 -4.93 8.05
CA ALA A 14 1.33 -3.88 7.39
C ALA A 14 2.25 -2.69 7.05
N ARG A 15 2.08 -2.16 5.84
CA ARG A 15 2.81 -0.99 5.30
C ARG A 15 1.87 0.11 4.84
N TRP A 16 0.62 -0.21 4.55
CA TRP A 16 -0.37 0.70 3.97
C TRP A 16 -1.65 0.66 4.79
N LEU A 17 -2.30 1.81 4.93
CA LEU A 17 -3.68 1.93 5.36
C LEU A 17 -4.51 2.12 4.10
N VAL A 18 -5.42 1.20 3.84
CA VAL A 18 -6.27 1.20 2.64
C VAL A 18 -7.72 1.08 3.03
N GLU A 19 -8.58 1.61 2.18
CA GLU A 19 -10.02 1.36 2.23
C GLU A 19 -10.34 0.21 1.27
N ILE A 20 -10.94 -0.84 1.81
CA ILE A 20 -11.42 -1.98 1.03
C ILE A 20 -12.94 -1.93 0.93
N ARG A 21 -13.46 -2.34 -0.22
CA ARG A 21 -14.87 -2.64 -0.45
C ARG A 21 -15.03 -4.15 -0.54
N ASP A 22 -15.91 -4.67 0.29
CA ASP A 22 -16.39 -6.04 0.18
C ASP A 22 -17.67 -6.01 -0.65
N TYR A 23 -17.64 -6.62 -1.84
CA TYR A 23 -18.78 -6.65 -2.74
C TYR A 23 -19.87 -7.62 -2.26
N ASN A 24 -19.51 -8.64 -1.49
CA ASN A 24 -20.49 -9.60 -0.97
C ASN A 24 -21.33 -8.99 0.15
N LYS A 25 -20.72 -8.14 0.99
CA LYS A 25 -21.39 -7.46 2.10
C LYS A 25 -21.82 -6.03 1.77
N ASN A 26 -21.42 -5.53 0.60
CA ASN A 26 -21.55 -4.14 0.17
C ASN A 26 -21.09 -3.10 1.22
N THR A 27 -20.10 -3.47 2.03
CA THR A 27 -19.54 -2.61 3.10
C THR A 27 -18.13 -2.14 2.74
N THR A 28 -17.80 -0.91 3.12
CA THR A 28 -16.43 -0.38 3.08
C THR A 28 -15.82 -0.36 4.48
N ARG A 29 -14.53 -0.70 4.58
CA ARG A 29 -13.80 -0.60 5.85
C ARG A 29 -12.34 -0.24 5.62
N LYS A 30 -11.75 0.39 6.63
CA LYS A 30 -10.32 0.78 6.64
C LYS A 30 -9.50 -0.35 7.26
N VAL A 31 -8.46 -0.79 6.56
CA VAL A 31 -7.61 -1.91 6.98
C VAL A 31 -6.14 -1.62 6.73
N LYS A 32 -5.30 -2.15 7.61
CA LYS A 32 -3.84 -2.15 7.53
C LYS A 32 -3.38 -3.36 6.72
N VAL A 33 -2.69 -3.10 5.61
CA VAL A 33 -2.29 -4.15 4.66
C VAL A 33 -0.81 -4.13 4.34
N CYS A 34 -0.25 -5.31 4.06
CA CYS A 34 1.10 -5.44 3.53
C CYS A 34 1.18 -5.08 2.04
N GLY A 35 2.38 -4.94 1.50
CA GLY A 35 2.57 -4.63 0.07
C GLY A 35 2.03 -5.71 -0.87
N ILE A 36 2.15 -6.98 -0.49
CA ILE A 36 1.70 -8.12 -1.31
C ILE A 36 0.16 -8.12 -1.39
N CYS A 37 -0.51 -8.02 -0.23
CA CYS A 37 -1.97 -7.95 -0.18
C CYS A 37 -2.51 -6.71 -0.91
N LYS A 38 -1.82 -5.57 -0.81
CA LYS A 38 -2.20 -4.36 -1.56
C LYS A 38 -2.31 -4.64 -3.06
N TRP A 39 -1.32 -5.29 -3.67
CA TRP A 39 -1.35 -5.58 -5.10
C TRP A 39 -2.34 -6.69 -5.45
N ARG A 40 -2.47 -7.72 -4.58
CA ARG A 40 -3.42 -8.81 -4.78
C ARG A 40 -4.87 -8.33 -4.86
N TYR A 41 -5.27 -7.41 -3.98
CA TYR A 41 -6.62 -6.84 -3.94
C TYR A 41 -6.75 -5.50 -4.67
N TRP A 42 -5.73 -5.12 -5.44
CA TRP A 42 -5.81 -3.93 -6.29
C TRP A 42 -6.92 -4.14 -7.34
N PRO A 43 -7.76 -3.12 -7.59
CA PRO A 43 -8.83 -3.23 -8.56
C PRO A 43 -8.23 -3.48 -9.94
N SER A 44 -8.81 -4.42 -10.68
CA SER A 44 -8.41 -4.73 -12.05
C SER A 44 -9.59 -4.44 -12.97
N PRO A 45 -9.39 -3.72 -14.09
CA PRO A 45 -10.50 -3.38 -14.98
C PRO A 45 -11.16 -4.59 -15.64
N ARG A 46 -10.48 -5.75 -15.66
CA ARG A 46 -10.95 -6.95 -16.35
C ARG A 46 -11.76 -7.91 -15.48
N LYS A 47 -11.65 -7.81 -14.15
CA LYS A 47 -12.27 -8.79 -13.24
C LYS A 47 -12.59 -8.16 -11.90
N VAL A 48 -13.87 -8.18 -11.54
CA VAL A 48 -14.34 -7.81 -10.20
C VAL A 48 -13.94 -8.90 -9.22
N LYS A 49 -13.20 -8.52 -8.18
CA LYS A 49 -12.85 -9.41 -7.06
C LYS A 49 -13.89 -9.25 -5.95
N PRO A 50 -14.12 -10.28 -5.11
CA PRO A 50 -15.05 -10.18 -3.99
C PRO A 50 -14.64 -9.08 -2.98
N VAL A 51 -13.34 -8.80 -2.87
CA VAL A 51 -12.79 -7.71 -2.08
C VAL A 51 -11.84 -6.91 -2.95
N GLU A 52 -12.03 -5.60 -3.01
CA GLU A 52 -11.17 -4.69 -3.76
C GLU A 52 -10.75 -3.49 -2.93
N ILE A 53 -9.56 -2.96 -3.23
CA ILE A 53 -9.08 -1.72 -2.66
C ILE A 53 -9.69 -0.56 -3.45
N VAL A 54 -10.47 0.27 -2.76
CA VAL A 54 -11.06 1.48 -3.35
C VAL A 54 -10.03 2.61 -3.32
N ARG A 55 -9.36 2.78 -2.17
CA ARG A 55 -8.48 3.92 -1.95
C ARG A 55 -7.29 3.56 -1.07
N VAL A 56 -6.14 4.14 -1.38
CA VAL A 56 -4.98 4.14 -0.48
C VAL A 56 -5.04 5.41 0.36
N LEU A 57 -5.18 5.27 1.68
CA LEU A 57 -5.32 6.40 2.60
C LEU A 57 -3.95 6.90 3.04
N ALA A 58 -3.10 6.00 3.53
CA ALA A 58 -1.80 6.38 4.06
C ALA A 58 -0.77 5.25 3.90
N ARG A 59 0.50 5.63 3.94
CA ARG A 59 1.60 4.68 4.14
C ARG A 59 1.96 4.68 5.62
N ILE A 60 1.75 3.54 6.28
CA ILE A 60 2.00 3.37 7.72
C ILE A 60 3.49 3.13 7.99
N ARG A 61 4.17 2.40 7.09
CA ARG A 61 5.58 2.01 7.27
C ARG A 61 6.42 2.11 6.00
N GLY A 62 7.67 2.52 6.22
CA GLY A 62 8.67 2.82 5.19
C GLY A 62 9.04 4.29 5.25
N SER A 63 10.33 4.59 5.45
CA SER A 63 10.83 5.96 5.64
C SER A 63 10.49 6.86 4.45
N PRO A 64 10.11 8.13 4.68
CA PRO A 64 10.10 9.16 3.65
C PRO A 64 11.44 9.29 2.91
N GLU A 65 12.54 8.78 3.47
CA GLU A 65 13.88 8.74 2.85
C GLU A 65 13.97 7.78 1.66
N THR A 66 12.94 6.95 1.43
CA THR A 66 12.74 6.26 0.14
C THR A 66 11.89 7.07 -0.87
N ARG A 67 11.55 8.34 -0.58
CA ARG A 67 11.59 9.37 -1.63
C ARG A 67 13.03 9.31 -2.09
N ARG A 68 13.30 8.77 -3.27
CA ARG A 68 14.59 8.92 -3.93
C ARG A 68 15.00 10.38 -3.71
N LYS A 69 15.98 10.67 -2.84
CA LYS A 69 16.66 11.96 -2.92
C LYS A 69 17.07 12.02 -4.39
N PRO A 70 16.66 13.04 -5.14
CA PRO A 70 17.16 13.18 -6.51
C PRO A 70 18.67 13.01 -6.41
N LEU A 71 19.24 12.12 -7.23
CA LEU A 71 20.70 11.99 -7.27
C LEU A 71 21.25 13.41 -7.41
N PRO A 72 22.17 13.85 -6.53
CA PRO A 72 22.67 15.21 -6.57
C PRO A 72 23.19 15.48 -7.98
N GLN A 73 22.58 16.43 -8.67
CA GLN A 73 23.02 16.78 -10.02
C GLN A 73 24.45 17.32 -9.93
N PRO A 74 25.38 16.85 -10.78
CA PRO A 74 26.72 17.42 -10.83
C PRO A 74 26.61 18.91 -11.15
N ARG A 75 27.16 19.76 -10.27
CA ARG A 75 27.21 21.20 -10.49
C ARG A 75 28.23 21.48 -11.57
N VAL A 76 27.78 21.92 -12.74
CA VAL A 76 28.68 22.43 -13.78
C VAL A 76 29.35 23.69 -13.24
N ARG A 77 30.64 23.59 -12.88
CA ARG A 77 31.45 24.78 -12.57
C ARG A 77 31.70 25.50 -13.89
N ARG A 78 31.02 26.64 -14.10
CA ARG A 78 31.40 27.57 -15.18
C ARG A 78 32.75 28.17 -14.77
N ARG A 79 33.75 28.02 -15.65
CA ARG A 79 35.04 28.71 -15.57
C ARG A 79 34.87 30.17 -15.95
#